data_AF-D7F2N9-F1
#
_entry.id   AF-D7F2N9-F1
#
_cell.length_a   1.000
_cell.length_b   1.000
_cell.length_c   1.000
_cell.angle_alpha   90.00
_cell.angle_beta   90.00
_cell.angle_gamma   90.00
#
_symmetry.space_group_name_H-M   'P 1'
#
loop_
_entity.id
_entity.type
_entity.pdbx_description
1 polymer ?
#
loop_
_entity_poly.entity_id
_entity_poly.type
_entity_poly.pdbx_seq_one_letter_code
_entity_poly.pdbx_strand_id
1 'polypeptide(L)'
;IIRVTGGQKVKADRDESSPYAAMLAAQDVAEKCKTLGINALHVKIRATGGNKTKTPGPGGQSALRALARAGMKIGRIEDVTP
;
A
#
# COMPACT_ATOMS: atom_id res chain seq x y z
N ILE A 1 4.81 9.77 -7.19
CA ILE A 1 4.56 9.62 -8.64
C ILE A 1 3.13 9.13 -8.88
N ILE A 2 2.71 8.02 -8.27
CA ILE A 2 1.31 7.56 -8.30
C ILE A 2 0.75 7.59 -6.87
N ARG A 3 -0.53 7.96 -6.71
CA ARG A 3 -1.26 7.92 -5.44
C ARG A 3 -2.60 7.23 -5.66
N VAL A 4 -2.84 6.15 -4.93
CA VAL A 4 -4.11 5.40 -4.94
C VAL A 4 -4.52 5.15 -3.49
N THR A 5 -5.82 5.26 -3.21
CA THR A 5 -6.39 4.97 -1.88
C THR A 5 -7.38 3.80 -1.95
N GLY A 6 -7.62 3.13 -0.82
CA GLY A 6 -8.60 2.05 -0.74
C GLY A 6 -10.00 2.50 -1.17
N GLY A 7 -10.44 3.69 -0.74
CA GLY A 7 -11.72 4.28 -1.11
C GLY A 7 -11.90 4.59 -2.60
N GLN A 8 -10.84 4.64 -3.40
CA GLN A 8 -10.97 4.72 -4.87
C GLN A 8 -11.35 3.37 -5.50
N LYS A 9 -11.17 2.26 -4.79
CA LYS A 9 -11.42 0.90 -5.27
C LYS A 9 -12.71 0.30 -4.74
N VAL A 10 -13.30 0.88 -3.70
CA VAL A 10 -14.53 0.40 -3.08
C VAL A 10 -15.58 1.50 -3.07
N LYS A 11 -16.87 1.11 -2.98
CA LYS A 11 -18.01 2.05 -2.98
C LYS A 11 -18.54 2.37 -1.59
N ALA A 12 -18.14 1.60 -0.58
CA ALA A 12 -18.63 1.73 0.78
C ALA A 12 -17.49 2.13 1.73
N ASP A 13 -17.75 3.13 2.56
CA ASP A 13 -16.76 3.69 3.50
C ASP A 13 -16.21 2.64 4.47
N ARG A 14 -17.03 1.65 4.83
CA ARG A 14 -16.63 0.54 5.70
C ARG A 14 -15.50 -0.32 5.10
N ASP A 15 -15.44 -0.41 3.77
CA ASP A 15 -14.53 -1.30 3.06
C ASP A 15 -13.19 -0.64 2.72
N GLU A 16 -13.04 0.66 2.96
CA GLU A 16 -11.83 1.41 2.60
C GLU A 16 -10.58 0.88 3.31
N SER A 17 -10.74 0.43 4.54
CA SER A 17 -9.68 -0.13 5.37
C SER A 17 -9.44 -1.62 5.14
N SER A 18 -10.26 -2.26 4.29
CA SER A 18 -10.21 -3.70 4.09
C SER A 18 -8.90 -4.14 3.42
N PRO A 19 -8.38 -5.34 3.76
CA PRO A 19 -7.26 -5.95 3.06
C PRO A 19 -7.47 -6.02 1.55
N TYR A 20 -8.71 -6.28 1.12
CA TYR A 20 -9.07 -6.42 -0.27
C TYR A 20 -8.91 -5.10 -1.05
N ALA A 21 -9.43 -3.99 -0.50
CA ALA A 21 -9.27 -2.66 -1.10
C ALA A 21 -7.78 -2.29 -1.25
N ALA A 22 -6.96 -2.61 -0.24
CA ALA A 22 -5.52 -2.35 -0.25
C ALA A 22 -4.78 -3.15 -1.35
N MET A 23 -5.19 -4.40 -1.61
CA MET A 23 -4.59 -5.21 -2.68
C MET A 23 -4.91 -4.66 -4.07
N LEU A 24 -6.17 -4.30 -4.32
CA LEU A 24 -6.59 -3.70 -5.59
C LEU A 24 -5.89 -2.36 -5.85
N ALA A 25 -5.73 -1.55 -4.80
CA ALA A 25 -4.99 -0.30 -4.89
C ALA A 25 -3.51 -0.53 -5.23
N ALA A 26 -2.87 -1.52 -4.58
CA ALA A 26 -1.47 -1.85 -4.81
C ALA A 26 -1.20 -2.40 -6.23
N GLN A 27 -2.12 -3.18 -6.80
CA GLN A 27 -1.99 -3.71 -8.16
C GLN A 27 -1.99 -2.58 -9.21
N ASP A 28 -2.93 -1.63 -9.10
CA ASP A 28 -3.01 -0.47 -9.99
C ASP A 28 -1.74 0.40 -9.91
N VAL A 29 -1.20 0.60 -8.70
CA VAL A 29 0.09 1.28 -8.53
C VAL A 29 1.22 0.51 -9.22
N ALA A 30 1.28 -0.82 -9.08
CA ALA A 30 2.33 -1.63 -9.69
C ALA A 30 2.28 -1.59 -11.23
N GLU A 31 1.09 -1.67 -11.83
CA GLU A 31 0.92 -1.55 -13.29
C GLU A 31 1.40 -0.19 -13.80
N LYS A 32 0.98 0.90 -13.15
CA LYS A 32 1.42 2.26 -13.49
C LYS A 32 2.91 2.47 -13.23
N CYS A 33 3.50 1.81 -12.25
CA CYS A 33 4.94 1.85 -12.02
C CYS A 33 5.71 1.14 -13.14
N LYS A 34 5.19 0.02 -13.66
CA LYS A 34 5.80 -0.71 -14.79
C LYS A 34 5.80 0.10 -16.07
N THR A 35 4.71 0.81 -16.38
CA THR A 35 4.65 1.67 -17.59
C THR A 35 5.67 2.81 -17.55
N LEU A 36 6.05 3.25 -16.34
CA LEU A 36 7.08 4.27 -16.11
C LEU A 36 8.50 3.68 -16.02
N GLY A 37 8.67 2.37 -16.18
CA GLY A 37 9.98 1.69 -16.11
C GLY A 37 10.54 1.55 -14.69
N ILE A 38 9.72 1.68 -13.64
CA ILE A 38 10.15 1.50 -12.25
C ILE A 38 10.12 0.01 -11.91
N ASN A 39 11.29 -0.57 -11.62
CA ASN A 39 11.43 -2.00 -11.34
C ASN A 39 11.56 -2.34 -9.84
N ALA A 40 11.94 -1.37 -9.00
CA ALA A 40 12.18 -1.58 -7.57
C ALA A 40 11.63 -0.43 -6.72
N LEU A 41 11.18 -0.75 -5.50
CA LEU A 41 10.58 0.18 -4.55
C LEU A 41 11.18 -0.01 -3.15
N HIS A 42 11.53 1.09 -2.50
CA HIS A 42 11.73 1.14 -1.05
C HIS A 42 10.38 1.38 -0.37
N VAL A 43 10.09 0.63 0.69
CA VAL A 43 8.81 0.67 1.37
C VAL A 43 8.96 1.36 2.71
N LYS A 44 8.15 2.39 2.92
CA LYS A 44 7.98 3.05 4.22
C LYS A 44 6.56 2.82 4.70
N ILE A 45 6.41 2.08 5.79
CA ILE A 45 5.13 1.78 6.41
C ILE A 45 4.88 2.82 7.50
N ARG A 46 3.66 3.34 7.57
CA ARG A 46 3.29 4.37 8.55
C ARG A 46 1.87 4.11 9.07
N ALA A 47 1.72 3.99 10.39
CA ALA A 47 0.43 4.02 11.05
C ALA A 47 0.00 5.47 11.37
N THR A 48 -1.15 5.63 12.04
CA THR A 48 -1.66 6.97 12.37
C THR A 48 -0.72 7.72 13.32
N GLY A 49 -0.16 7.04 14.32
CA GLY A 49 0.88 7.57 15.20
C GLY A 49 0.41 8.62 16.23
N GLY A 50 1.36 9.21 16.95
CA GLY A 50 1.11 10.18 18.03
C GLY A 50 0.33 9.57 19.20
N ASN A 51 -0.76 10.24 19.61
CA ASN A 51 -1.67 9.75 20.67
C ASN A 51 -2.69 8.71 20.16
N LYS A 52 -2.64 8.34 18.88
CA LYS A 52 -3.51 7.33 18.26
C LYS A 52 -2.76 6.01 18.12
N THR A 53 -3.40 5.04 17.45
CA THR A 53 -2.83 3.72 17.21
C THR A 53 -1.54 3.80 16.41
N LYS A 54 -0.47 3.21 16.96
CA LYS A 54 0.84 3.06 16.32
C LYS A 54 0.95 1.78 15.49
N THR A 55 -0.02 0.87 15.63
CA THR A 55 -0.10 -0.35 14.84
C THR A 55 -0.63 -0.04 13.44
N PRO A 56 0.09 -0.42 12.36
CA PRO A 56 -0.40 -0.30 11.00
C PRO A 56 -1.71 -1.09 10.81
N GLY A 57 -2.64 -0.53 10.02
CA GLY A 57 -3.91 -1.17 9.73
C GLY A 57 -3.79 -2.47 8.90
N PRO A 58 -4.88 -3.25 8.79
CA PRO A 58 -4.88 -4.57 8.14
C PRO A 58 -4.53 -4.53 6.63
N GLY A 59 -4.67 -3.36 6.00
CA GLY A 59 -4.25 -3.12 4.61
C GLY A 59 -2.74 -3.05 4.40
N GLY A 60 -1.93 -2.78 5.44
CA GLY A 60 -0.49 -2.54 5.29
C GLY A 60 0.29 -3.74 4.75
N GLN A 61 0.17 -4.89 5.42
CA GLN A 61 0.81 -6.14 4.97
C GLN A 61 0.22 -6.66 3.65
N SER A 62 -1.08 -6.46 3.46
CA SER A 62 -1.80 -6.88 2.25
C SER A 62 -1.30 -6.14 1.00
N ALA A 63 -1.12 -4.82 1.09
CA ALA A 63 -0.56 -4.01 0.02
C ALA A 63 0.89 -4.41 -0.31
N LEU A 64 1.73 -4.63 0.69
CA LEU A 64 3.11 -5.09 0.51
C LEU A 64 3.17 -6.42 -0.25
N ARG A 65 2.36 -7.39 0.16
CA ARG A 65 2.25 -8.70 -0.52
C ARG A 65 1.77 -8.55 -1.96
N ALA A 66 0.80 -7.67 -2.22
CA ALA A 66 0.30 -7.41 -3.57
C ALA A 66 1.37 -6.81 -4.49
N LEU A 67 2.18 -5.85 -4.01
CA LEU A 67 3.30 -5.29 -4.76
C LEU A 67 4.35 -6.35 -5.11
N ALA A 68 4.69 -7.21 -4.15
CA ALA A 68 5.63 -8.31 -4.39
C ALA A 68 5.09 -9.31 -5.43
N ARG A 69 3.80 -9.70 -5.35
CA ARG A 69 3.15 -10.57 -6.34
C ARG A 69 3.05 -9.94 -7.72
N ALA A 70 2.92 -8.62 -7.80
CA ALA A 70 2.92 -7.89 -9.05
C ALA A 70 4.31 -7.85 -9.72
N GLY A 71 5.35 -8.43 -9.12
CA GLY A 71 6.69 -8.51 -9.69
C GLY A 71 7.56 -7.27 -9.43
N MET A 72 7.16 -6.41 -8.49
CA MET A 72 7.99 -5.28 -8.06
C MET A 72 9.08 -5.77 -7.10
N LYS A 73 10.33 -5.36 -7.32
CA LYS A 73 11.42 -5.68 -6.39
C LYS A 73 11.32 -4.81 -5.14
N ILE A 74 11.12 -5.44 -3.98
CA ILE A 74 11.09 -4.74 -2.70
C ILE A 74 12.52 -4.60 -2.18
N GLY A 75 12.95 -3.36 -1.93
CA GLY A 75 14.23 -3.06 -1.28
C GLY A 75 14.08 -2.99 0.24
N ARG A 76 14.67 -1.96 0.85
CA ARG A 76 14.50 -1.65 2.28
C ARG A 76 13.04 -1.43 2.66
N ILE A 77 12.66 -1.97 3.82
CA ILE A 77 11.38 -1.76 4.48
C ILE A 77 11.65 -1.07 5.81
N GLU A 78 11.00 0.06 6.05
CA GLU A 78 11.17 0.88 7.26
C GLU A 78 9.80 1.24 7.84
N ASP A 79 9.65 1.14 9.15
CA ASP A 79 8.49 1.70 9.87
C ASP A 79 8.82 3.13 10.28
N VAL A 80 8.05 4.09 9.76
CA VAL A 80 8.20 5.53 10.00
C VAL A 80 7.01 6.10 10.76
N THR A 81 6.37 5.27 11.59
CA THR A 81 5.27 5.69 12.47
C THR A 81 5.77 6.68 13.53
N PRO A 82 5.19 7.89 13.61
CA PRO A 82 5.55 8.90 14.62
C PRO A 82 4.90 8.67 15.98
#